data_AF-A0A921MNQ7-F1
#
_entry.id   AF-A0A921MNQ7-F1
#
_cell.length_a   1.000
_cell.length_b   1.000
_cell.length_c   1.000
_cell.angle_alpha   90.00
_cell.angle_beta   90.00
_cell.angle_gamma   90.00
#
_symmetry.space_group_name_H-M   'P 1'
#
loop_
_entity.id
_entity.type
_entity.pdbx_description
1 polymer ?
#
loop_
_entity_poly.entity_id
_entity_poly.type
_entity_poly.pdbx_seq_one_letter_code
_entity_poly.pdbx_strand_id
1 'polypeptide(L)'
;AKRYARGGYDVIVDGIVGPWFLEPWKALAQEDYEVHYIVLRASKKETMKRAVERSKLDRKTNIELVETMWEQFSGLGVYESNVIDTTTFTIKDTVSAIKERVACGTSLLS
;
A
#
# COMPACT_ATOMS: atom_id res chain seq x y z
N ALA A 1 8.84 12.52 -4.34
CA ALA A 1 8.57 12.47 -2.89
C ALA A 1 9.48 13.41 -2.11
N LYS A 2 10.77 13.11 -1.97
CA LYS A 2 11.75 13.87 -1.15
C LYS A 2 11.70 15.39 -1.28
N ARG A 3 11.67 15.93 -2.51
CA ARG A 3 11.59 17.40 -2.74
C ARG A 3 10.29 18.02 -2.20
N TYR A 4 9.16 17.34 -2.30
CA TYR A 4 7.88 17.81 -1.76
C TYR A 4 7.87 17.76 -0.23
N ALA A 5 8.37 16.67 0.37
CA ALA A 5 8.50 16.55 1.82
C ALA A 5 9.40 17.67 2.40
N ARG A 6 10.54 17.96 1.75
CA ARG A 6 11.41 19.12 2.11
C ARG A 6 10.70 20.47 2.02
N GLY A 7 9.68 20.58 1.16
CA GLY A 7 8.84 21.76 1.04
C GLY A 7 7.72 21.87 2.07
N GLY A 8 7.64 20.94 3.04
CA GLY A 8 6.61 20.93 4.09
C GLY A 8 5.29 20.27 3.69
N TYR A 9 5.27 19.48 2.61
CA TYR A 9 4.07 18.75 2.18
C TYR A 9 4.05 17.32 2.71
N ASP A 10 2.87 16.86 3.11
CA ASP A 10 2.58 15.43 3.22
C ASP A 10 2.57 14.80 1.82
N VAL A 11 3.31 13.70 1.65
CA VAL A 11 3.45 13.02 0.37
C VAL A 11 2.82 11.65 0.43
N ILE A 12 1.76 11.44 -0.36
CA ILE A 12 1.14 10.13 -0.56
C ILE A 12 1.65 9.56 -1.88
N VAL A 13 2.18 8.35 -1.83
CA VAL A 13 2.60 7.58 -3.01
C VAL A 13 1.62 6.45 -3.20
N ASP A 14 0.71 6.61 -4.15
CA ASP A 14 -0.31 5.60 -4.49
C ASP A 14 0.19 4.74 -5.66
N GLY A 15 0.53 3.49 -5.36
CA GLY A 15 1.03 2.55 -6.36
C GLY A 15 1.43 1.20 -5.76
N ILE A 16 1.80 0.27 -6.63
CA ILE A 16 2.32 -1.04 -6.22
C ILE A 16 3.78 -0.87 -5.79
N VAL A 17 4.01 -0.89 -4.48
CA VAL A 17 5.34 -0.91 -3.87
C VAL A 17 5.42 -2.18 -3.02
N GLY A 18 6.10 -3.20 -3.52
CA GLY A 18 6.30 -4.44 -2.78
C GLY A 18 7.58 -4.42 -1.93
N PRO A 19 7.78 -5.41 -1.04
CA PRO A 19 8.99 -5.53 -0.22
C PRO A 19 10.30 -5.47 -1.00
N TRP A 20 10.30 -5.98 -2.24
CA TRP A 20 11.43 -5.97 -3.16
C TRP A 20 11.83 -4.57 -3.67
N PHE A 21 11.03 -3.54 -3.38
CA PHE A 21 11.30 -2.16 -3.77
C PHE A 21 11.30 -1.19 -2.57
N LEU A 22 11.48 -1.71 -1.34
CA LEU A 22 11.48 -0.87 -0.13
C LEU A 22 12.80 -0.15 0.15
N GLU A 23 13.91 -0.60 -0.42
CA GLU A 23 15.24 -0.03 -0.13
C GLU A 23 15.35 1.50 -0.34
N PRO A 24 14.84 2.09 -1.43
CA PRO A 24 14.85 3.56 -1.58
C PRO A 24 14.04 4.29 -0.51
N TRP A 25 13.00 3.66 0.04
CA TRP A 25 12.15 4.26 1.08
C TRP A 25 12.77 4.14 2.47
N LYS A 26 13.42 3.02 2.76
CA LYS A 26 14.24 2.85 3.98
C LYS A 26 15.40 3.83 4.02
N ALA A 27 16.07 4.04 2.88
CA ALA A 27 17.13 5.03 2.77
C ALA A 27 16.63 6.45 3.10
N LEU A 28 15.38 6.78 2.75
CA LEU A 28 14.76 8.05 3.16
C LEU A 28 14.48 8.07 4.67
N ALA A 29 13.99 6.98 5.25
CA ALA A 29 13.77 6.91 6.70
C ALA A 29 15.06 7.12 7.50
N GLN A 30 16.19 6.63 7.00
CA GLN A 30 17.53 6.86 7.58
C GLN A 30 18.05 8.31 7.42
N GLU A 31 17.42 9.11 6.56
CA GLU A 31 17.69 10.55 6.41
C GLU A 31 16.70 11.41 7.21
N ASP A 32 16.16 10.88 8.32
CA ASP A 32 15.22 11.55 9.21
C ASP A 32 13.86 11.93 8.58
N TYR A 33 13.48 11.27 7.48
CA TYR A 33 12.10 11.38 6.97
C TYR A 33 11.16 10.40 7.68
N GLU A 34 9.99 10.88 8.09
CA GLU A 34 8.92 10.02 8.55
C GLU A 34 8.27 9.31 7.35
N VAL A 35 8.58 8.02 7.17
CA VAL A 35 8.09 7.22 6.04
C VAL A 35 7.17 6.11 6.56
N HIS A 36 5.89 6.21 6.23
CA HIS A 36 4.91 5.15 6.51
C HIS A 36 4.74 4.23 5.31
N TYR A 37 4.91 2.92 5.51
CA TYR A 37 4.56 1.91 4.53
C TYR A 37 3.30 1.19 4.95
N ILE A 38 2.21 1.36 4.19
CA ILE A 38 0.89 0.80 4.48
C ILE A 38 0.44 0.00 3.26
N VAL A 39 0.03 -1.24 3.50
CA VAL A 39 -0.49 -2.13 2.45
C VAL A 39 -1.99 -2.29 2.64
N LEU A 40 -2.78 -1.86 1.65
CA LEU A 40 -4.21 -2.13 1.60
C LEU A 40 -4.43 -3.47 0.91
N ARG A 41 -4.79 -4.51 1.66
CA ARG A 41 -4.99 -5.86 1.12
C ARG A 41 -6.45 -6.26 1.31
N ALA A 42 -7.15 -6.56 0.22
CA ALA A 42 -8.44 -7.22 0.29
C ALA A 42 -8.28 -8.71 -0.04
N SER A 43 -9.29 -9.52 0.21
CA SER A 43 -9.34 -10.91 -0.25
C SER A 43 -9.10 -11.00 -1.77
N LYS A 44 -8.56 -12.13 -2.24
CA LYS A 44 -8.33 -12.34 -3.69
C LYS A 44 -9.60 -12.16 -4.50
N LYS A 45 -10.72 -12.69 -3.99
CA LYS A 45 -12.05 -12.58 -4.59
C LYS A 45 -12.48 -11.12 -4.76
N GLU A 46 -12.36 -10.31 -3.70
CA GLU A 46 -12.75 -8.90 -3.73
C GLU A 46 -11.81 -8.07 -4.60
N THR A 47 -10.51 -8.34 -4.53
CA THR A 47 -9.50 -7.69 -5.40
C THR A 47 -9.79 -7.96 -6.88
N MET A 48 -10.11 -9.21 -7.22
CA MET A 48 -10.46 -9.60 -8.59
C MET A 48 -11.71 -8.88 -9.07
N LYS A 49 -12.78 -8.88 -8.25
CA LYS A 49 -14.03 -8.16 -8.55
C LYS A 49 -13.75 -6.69 -8.85
N ARG A 50 -13.01 -6.00 -7.99
CA ARG A 50 -12.67 -4.57 -8.17
C ARG A 50 -11.80 -4.32 -9.40
N ALA A 51 -10.92 -5.26 -9.77
CA ALA A 51 -10.01 -5.09 -10.90
C ALA A 51 -10.70 -5.28 -12.25
N VAL A 52 -11.60 -6.27 -12.39
CA VAL A 52 -12.32 -6.52 -13.64
C VAL A 52 -13.32 -5.43 -13.99
N GLU A 53 -13.77 -4.66 -12.99
CA GLU A 53 -14.63 -3.49 -13.17
C GLU A 53 -13.86 -2.24 -13.65
N ARG A 54 -12.51 -2.27 -13.69
CA ARG A 54 -11.69 -1.15 -14.17
C ARG A 54 -11.62 -1.14 -15.70
N SER A 55 -11.78 0.04 -16.29
CA SER A 55 -11.70 0.25 -17.74
C SER A 55 -10.29 0.56 -18.27
N LYS A 56 -9.28 0.69 -17.40
CA LYS A 56 -7.94 1.16 -17.78
C LYS A 56 -7.13 0.14 -18.61
N LEU A 57 -7.29 -1.15 -18.31
CA LEU A 57 -6.63 -2.25 -19.02
C LEU A 57 -7.71 -3.23 -19.49
N ASP A 58 -7.38 -4.08 -20.46
CA ASP A 58 -8.29 -5.14 -20.85
C ASP A 58 -8.47 -6.16 -19.73
N ARG A 59 -9.57 -6.90 -19.82
CA ARG A 59 -9.98 -7.85 -18.79
C ARG A 59 -8.93 -8.94 -18.53
N LYS A 60 -8.25 -9.43 -19.57
CA LYS A 60 -7.27 -10.51 -19.43
C LYS A 60 -6.05 -10.01 -18.66
N THR A 61 -5.51 -8.85 -19.04
CA THR A 61 -4.37 -8.25 -18.32
C THR A 61 -4.72 -7.89 -16.87
N ASN A 62 -5.92 -7.41 -16.59
CA ASN A 62 -6.36 -7.17 -15.20
C ASN A 62 -6.35 -8.46 -14.35
N ILE A 63 -6.82 -9.58 -14.92
CA ILE A 63 -6.84 -10.88 -14.21
C ILE A 63 -5.42 -11.36 -13.93
N GLU A 64 -4.56 -11.40 -14.95
CA GLU A 64 -3.17 -11.86 -14.81
C GLU A 64 -2.39 -11.01 -13.79
N LEU A 65 -2.61 -9.69 -13.80
CA LEU A 65 -1.99 -8.77 -12.85
C LEU A 65 -2.46 -9.06 -11.41
N VAL A 66 -3.77 -9.24 -11.19
CA VAL A 66 -4.29 -9.55 -9.85
C VAL A 66 -3.79 -10.90 -9.35
N GLU A 67 -3.78 -11.93 -10.20
CA GLU A 67 -3.29 -13.25 -9.81
C GLU A 67 -1.84 -13.20 -9.34
N THR A 68 -0.98 -12.56 -10.14
CA THR A 68 0.46 -12.44 -9.84
C THR A 68 0.71 -11.56 -8.61
N MET A 69 0.13 -10.36 -8.58
CA MET A 69 0.41 -9.40 -7.51
C MET A 69 -0.22 -9.82 -6.19
N TRP A 70 -1.44 -10.37 -6.20
CA TRP A 70 -2.09 -10.77 -4.95
C TRP A 70 -1.30 -11.87 -4.24
N GLU A 71 -0.73 -12.82 -4.97
CA GLU A 71 0.11 -13.87 -4.40
C GLU A 71 1.37 -13.29 -3.74
N GLN A 72 2.06 -12.38 -4.43
CA GLN A 72 3.25 -11.71 -3.87
C GLN A 72 2.94 -10.89 -2.62
N PHE A 73 1.75 -10.32 -2.52
CA PHE A 73 1.31 -9.54 -1.36
C PHE A 73 0.56 -10.37 -0.30
N SER A 74 0.32 -11.66 -0.52
CA SER A 74 -0.39 -12.52 0.43
C SER A 74 0.47 -13.00 1.61
N GLY A 75 1.80 -12.89 1.47
CA GLY A 75 2.77 -13.19 2.51
C GLY A 75 3.94 -12.22 2.48
N LEU A 76 3.86 -11.15 3.28
CA LEU A 76 4.86 -10.07 3.33
C LEU A 76 5.89 -10.23 4.47
N GLY A 77 5.84 -11.35 5.20
CA GLY A 77 6.75 -11.63 6.31
C GLY A 77 6.65 -10.57 7.40
N VAL A 78 7.77 -9.90 7.71
CA VAL A 78 7.83 -8.86 8.75
C VAL A 78 6.90 -7.68 8.49
N TYR A 79 6.50 -7.44 7.23
CA TYR A 79 5.61 -6.34 6.86
C TYR A 79 4.12 -6.70 6.94
N GLU A 80 3.76 -7.90 7.43
CA GLU A 80 2.36 -8.24 7.69
C GLU A 80 1.72 -7.30 8.74
N SER A 81 2.51 -6.74 9.67
CA SER A 81 2.06 -5.71 10.61
C SER A 81 1.58 -4.42 9.93
N ASN A 82 2.03 -4.18 8.70
CA ASN A 82 1.75 -2.99 7.91
C ASN A 82 0.51 -3.17 7.02
N VAL A 83 -0.10 -4.36 7.03
CA VAL A 83 -1.29 -4.66 6.26
C VAL A 83 -2.54 -4.14 6.98
N ILE A 84 -3.41 -3.49 6.22
CA ILE A 84 -4.79 -3.21 6.58
C ILE A 84 -5.68 -4.09 5.69
N ASP A 85 -6.45 -4.99 6.32
CA ASP A 85 -7.47 -5.74 5.59
C ASP A 85 -8.62 -4.80 5.22
N THR A 86 -8.84 -4.62 3.92
CA THR A 86 -9.87 -3.72 3.38
C THR A 86 -11.01 -4.47 2.68
N THR A 87 -11.13 -5.79 2.95
CA THR A 87 -12.13 -6.65 2.30
C THR A 87 -13.55 -6.15 2.52
N THR A 88 -13.88 -5.76 3.75
CA THR A 88 -15.23 -5.32 4.14
C THR A 88 -15.32 -3.81 4.38
N PHE A 89 -14.22 -3.08 4.20
CA PHE A 89 -14.15 -1.66 4.52
C PHE A 89 -14.89 -0.82 3.49
N THR A 90 -15.60 0.19 3.98
CA THR A 90 -15.99 1.33 3.15
C THR A 90 -14.78 2.24 2.91
N ILE A 91 -14.95 3.23 2.04
CA ILE A 91 -13.95 4.28 1.84
C ILE A 91 -13.65 5.00 3.17
N LYS A 92 -14.69 5.30 3.97
CA LYS A 92 -14.53 6.01 5.24
C LYS A 92 -13.78 5.17 6.27
N ASP A 93 -14.02 3.86 6.31
CA ASP A 93 -13.32 2.95 7.21
C ASP A 93 -11.84 2.85 6.82
N THR A 94 -11.57 2.73 5.52
CA THR A 94 -10.20 2.69 4.99
C THR A 94 -9.42 3.96 5.33
N VAL A 95 -10.03 5.13 5.12
CA VAL A 95 -9.39 6.42 5.45
C VAL A 95 -9.13 6.54 6.96
N SER A 96 -10.10 6.15 7.80
CA SER A 96 -9.94 6.19 9.25
C SER A 96 -8.79 5.28 9.71
N ALA A 97 -8.72 4.06 9.20
CA ALA A 97 -7.67 3.10 9.53
C ALA A 97 -6.27 3.59 9.10
N ILE A 98 -6.14 4.18 7.91
CA ILE A 98 -4.86 4.77 7.44
C ILE A 98 -4.42 5.89 8.39
N LYS A 99 -5.34 6.81 8.74
CA LYS A 99 -5.03 7.93 9.65
C LYS A 99 -4.59 7.44 11.02
N GLU A 100 -5.23 6.40 11.55
CA GLU A 100 -4.85 5.80 12.82
C GLU A 100 -3.44 5.15 12.75
N ARG A 101 -3.13 4.42 11.69
CA ARG A 101 -1.79 3.82 11.49
C ARG A 101 -0.69 4.87 11.47
N VAL A 102 -0.94 5.99 10.79
CA VAL A 102 -0.02 7.14 10.74
C VAL A 102 0.11 7.78 12.13
N ALA A 103 -1.00 8.15 12.77
CA ALA A 103 -0.99 8.81 14.08
C ALA A 103 -0.32 7.96 15.18
N CYS A 104 -0.46 6.65 15.14
CA CYS A 104 0.16 5.74 16.11
C CYS A 104 1.60 5.33 15.74
N GLY A 105 2.12 5.71 14.57
CA GLY A 105 3.47 5.32 14.12
C GLY A 105 3.65 3.83 13.84
N THR A 106 2.57 3.04 13.75
CA THR A 106 2.63 1.57 13.67
C THR A 106 3.02 1.03 12.31
N SER A 107 3.16 1.91 11.32
CA SER A 107 3.53 1.57 9.94
C SER A 107 4.84 2.25 9.50
N LEU A 108 5.63 2.77 10.44
CA LEU A 108 6.91 3.41 10.15
C LEU A 108 7.90 2.40 9.55
N LEU A 109 8.60 2.83 8.51
CA LEU A 109 9.78 2.12 8.01
C LEU A 109 10.99 2.51 8.85
N SER A 110 11.73 1.50 9.30
CA SER A 110 13.05 1.61 9.92
C SER A 110 14.14 1.20 8.94
#